data_AF-A0A3M7M0T1-F1
#
_entry.id   AF-A0A3M7M0T1-F1
#
_cell.length_a   1.000
_cell.length_b   1.000
_cell.length_c   1.000
_cell.angle_alpha   90.00
_cell.angle_beta   90.00
_cell.angle_gamma   90.00
#
_symmetry.space_group_name_H-M   'P 1'
#
loop_
_entity.id
_entity.type
_entity.pdbx_description
1 polymer ?
#
loop_
_entity_poly.entity_id
_entity_poly.type
_entity_poly.pdbx_seq_one_letter_code
_entity_poly.pdbx_strand_id
1 'polypeptide(L)'
;MNDAHRADAALSASRYDEAIELYTKALSVNRTAVKYYIGRATAYQRTTKHAESLKDAEMAVVLAKKRASRELIKDAQFRRAIALYHLGKFADALFILQKAKALDEKDKMLPIWEARIAAKLETVPEEEREPTVEETPVVEIPTDTAPAPSVKNAEPVRKQVTGQASNPPVPTPKDKIKTDWYQTHDTVTLTIMAKGIPKDRANVQIENDSVSISFPIEGTSSEYGYDVDPLYASIVSSESKFRITPNKLEVTMQKSSPGLKWHKLERPDGKSKDGSATAEQSKPIVTATPVDEPAPAYPTSSKSGAKNWDKVVVDDLGAEDLDGGDETSRFFKQLYSGATPEQQRAMMKSYSESGGTVLSTDWSNVGSKTVEPQPPDGMEAKKY
;
A
#
# COMPACT_ATOMS: atom_id res chain seq x y z
N MET A 1 -14.92 -9.39 8.31
CA MET A 1 -14.56 -8.14 7.59
C MET A 1 -13.25 -7.64 8.18
N ASN A 2 -12.33 -7.15 7.34
CA ASN A 2 -11.00 -6.72 7.78
C ASN A 2 -11.09 -5.34 8.47
N ASP A 3 -11.03 -5.32 9.81
CA ASP A 3 -11.17 -4.09 10.61
C ASP A 3 -10.14 -3.01 10.23
N ALA A 4 -8.97 -3.41 9.71
CA ALA A 4 -7.96 -2.47 9.21
C ALA A 4 -8.43 -1.66 8.00
N HIS A 5 -9.09 -2.28 7.02
CA HIS A 5 -9.62 -1.55 5.86
C HIS A 5 -10.75 -0.59 6.26
N ARG A 6 -11.57 -1.00 7.24
CA ARG A 6 -12.61 -0.12 7.79
C ARG A 6 -11.99 1.05 8.55
N ALA A 7 -10.90 0.84 9.28
CA ALA A 7 -10.16 1.89 9.96
C ALA A 7 -9.58 2.91 8.98
N ASP A 8 -8.96 2.44 7.88
CA ASP A 8 -8.45 3.31 6.82
C ASP A 8 -9.58 4.14 6.17
N ALA A 9 -10.73 3.51 5.90
CA ALA A 9 -11.90 4.21 5.37
C ALA A 9 -12.48 5.25 6.35
N ALA A 10 -12.51 4.94 7.65
CA ALA A 10 -12.93 5.87 8.69
C ALA A 10 -11.95 7.05 8.82
N LEU A 11 -10.64 6.79 8.72
CA LEU A 11 -9.59 7.81 8.75
C LEU A 11 -9.73 8.79 7.58
N SER A 12 -9.93 8.27 6.36
CA SER A 12 -10.15 9.09 5.15
C SER A 12 -11.47 9.85 5.19
N ALA A 13 -12.48 9.32 5.88
CA ALA A 13 -13.77 9.98 6.09
C ALA A 13 -13.77 10.95 7.30
N SER A 14 -12.60 11.29 7.84
CA SER A 14 -12.44 12.17 9.02
C SER A 14 -13.17 11.70 10.29
N ARG A 15 -13.57 10.43 10.35
CA ARG A 15 -14.19 9.80 11.53
C ARG A 15 -13.10 9.24 12.43
N TYR A 16 -12.38 10.14 13.10
CA TYR A 16 -11.14 9.79 13.80
C TYR A 16 -11.34 8.89 15.02
N ASP A 17 -12.38 9.11 15.84
CA ASP A 17 -12.64 8.25 16.99
C ASP A 17 -13.02 6.81 16.56
N GLU A 18 -13.83 6.68 15.50
CA GLU A 18 -14.14 5.37 14.90
C GLU A 18 -12.87 4.69 14.35
N ALA A 19 -12.00 5.45 13.66
CA ALA A 19 -10.73 4.94 13.17
C ALA A 19 -9.83 4.45 14.31
N ILE A 20 -9.76 5.17 15.44
CA ILE A 20 -8.99 4.76 16.63
C ILE A 20 -9.50 3.43 17.17
N GLU A 21 -10.82 3.27 17.33
CA GLU A 21 -11.40 2.02 17.80
C GLU A 21 -11.11 0.85 16.86
N LEU A 22 -11.28 1.05 15.55
CA LEU A 22 -11.05 0.03 14.54
C LEU A 22 -9.56 -0.36 14.43
N TYR A 23 -8.64 0.61 14.47
CA TYR A 23 -7.21 0.30 14.53
C TYR A 23 -6.83 -0.42 15.84
N THR A 24 -7.46 -0.08 16.96
CA THR A 24 -7.22 -0.76 18.23
C THR A 24 -7.69 -2.21 18.18
N LYS A 25 -8.85 -2.48 17.58
CA LYS A 25 -9.32 -3.85 17.28
C LYS A 25 -8.36 -4.57 16.34
N ALA A 26 -7.93 -3.94 15.25
CA ALA A 26 -6.96 -4.52 14.32
C ALA A 26 -5.61 -4.85 14.97
N LEU A 27 -5.12 -3.98 15.86
CA LEU A 27 -3.89 -4.19 16.64
C LEU A 27 -4.03 -5.29 17.69
N SER A 28 -5.24 -5.52 18.24
CA SER A 28 -5.47 -6.65 19.15
C SER A 28 -5.24 -8.01 18.46
N VAL A 29 -5.50 -8.09 17.15
CA VAL A 29 -5.29 -9.28 16.32
C VAL A 29 -3.86 -9.31 15.75
N ASN A 30 -3.32 -8.17 15.32
CA ASN A 30 -1.96 -8.05 14.80
C ASN A 30 -1.18 -6.92 15.47
N ARG A 31 -0.56 -7.22 16.61
CA ARG A 31 0.20 -6.27 17.44
C ARG A 31 1.48 -5.74 16.83
N THR A 32 1.93 -6.30 15.70
CA THR A 32 3.20 -5.92 15.05
C THR A 32 3.00 -5.09 13.79
N ALA A 33 1.75 -4.83 13.38
CA ALA A 33 1.43 -4.13 12.15
C ALA A 33 1.76 -2.64 12.23
N VAL A 34 2.89 -2.25 11.65
CA VAL A 34 3.40 -0.87 11.61
C VAL A 34 2.35 0.12 11.08
N LYS A 35 1.69 -0.22 9.96
CA LYS A 35 0.70 0.67 9.32
C LYS A 35 -0.48 1.00 10.25
N TYR A 36 -0.88 0.09 11.14
CA TYR A 36 -1.99 0.33 12.05
C TYR A 36 -1.60 1.30 13.16
N TYR A 37 -0.37 1.22 13.66
CA TYR A 37 0.16 2.23 14.58
C TYR A 37 0.29 3.60 13.90
N ILE A 38 0.76 3.67 12.65
CA ILE A 38 0.85 4.93 11.88
C ILE A 38 -0.55 5.54 11.65
N GLY A 39 -1.52 4.73 11.23
CA GLY A 39 -2.90 5.15 11.02
C GLY A 39 -3.56 5.63 12.31
N ARG A 40 -3.39 4.89 13.42
CA ARG A 40 -3.92 5.27 14.73
C ARG A 40 -3.24 6.51 15.30
N ALA A 41 -1.92 6.66 15.14
CA ALA A 41 -1.19 7.88 15.48
C ALA A 41 -1.74 9.09 14.72
N THR A 42 -2.05 8.93 13.43
CA THR A 42 -2.66 9.99 12.62
C THR A 42 -4.03 10.40 13.17
N ALA A 43 -4.88 9.44 13.51
CA ALA A 43 -6.18 9.73 14.12
C ALA A 43 -6.05 10.41 15.49
N TYR A 44 -5.06 10.01 16.31
CA TYR A 44 -4.76 10.67 17.58
C TYR A 44 -4.29 12.11 17.40
N GLN A 45 -3.48 12.41 16.37
CA GLN A 45 -3.08 13.79 16.06
C GLN A 45 -4.28 14.66 15.72
N ARG A 46 -5.22 14.12 14.94
CA ARG A 46 -6.43 14.84 14.53
C ARG A 46 -7.43 15.06 15.67
N THR A 47 -7.35 14.25 16.74
CA THR A 47 -8.18 14.36 17.95
C THR A 47 -7.44 14.97 19.14
N THR A 48 -6.31 15.66 18.88
CA THR A 48 -5.46 16.35 19.88
C THR A 48 -4.89 15.46 21.00
N LYS A 49 -4.97 14.14 20.86
CA LYS A 49 -4.39 13.13 21.75
C LYS A 49 -2.89 12.93 21.44
N HIS A 50 -2.11 13.99 21.62
CA HIS A 50 -0.72 14.04 21.14
C HIS A 50 0.23 13.08 21.88
N ALA A 51 -0.02 12.80 23.17
CA ALA A 51 0.79 11.86 23.95
C ALA A 51 0.60 10.41 23.46
N GLU A 52 -0.64 10.02 23.14
CA GLU A 52 -0.98 8.72 22.58
C GLU A 52 -0.45 8.59 21.15
N SER A 53 -0.56 9.66 20.35
CA SER A 53 0.06 9.71 19.02
C SER A 53 1.57 9.48 19.10
N LEU A 54 2.26 10.07 20.09
CA LEU A 54 3.70 9.90 20.23
C LEU A 54 4.05 8.44 20.52
N LYS A 55 3.36 7.80 21.46
CA LYS A 55 3.56 6.38 21.80
C LYS A 55 3.40 5.46 20.59
N ASP A 56 2.34 5.68 19.80
CA ASP A 56 2.09 4.87 18.59
C ASP A 56 3.12 5.13 17.50
N ALA A 57 3.53 6.38 17.29
CA ALA A 57 4.58 6.72 16.33
C ALA A 57 5.93 6.09 16.71
N GLU A 58 6.29 6.11 18.00
CA GLU A 58 7.51 5.47 18.49
C GLU A 58 7.49 3.95 18.34
N MET A 59 6.37 3.32 18.66
CA MET A 59 6.16 1.89 18.40
C MET A 59 6.30 1.57 16.91
N ALA A 60 5.71 2.40 16.04
CA ALA A 60 5.83 2.23 14.59
C ALA A 60 7.28 2.31 14.12
N VAL A 61 8.10 3.23 14.66
CA VAL A 61 9.54 3.33 14.33
C VAL A 61 10.28 2.04 14.70
N VAL A 62 10.09 1.53 15.92
CA VAL A 62 10.75 0.29 16.39
C VAL A 62 10.39 -0.90 15.49
N LEU A 63 9.09 -1.07 15.22
CA LEU A 63 8.59 -2.15 14.37
C LEU A 63 9.03 -2.00 12.91
N ALA A 64 9.10 -0.77 12.39
CA ALA A 64 9.57 -0.50 11.03
C ALA A 64 11.07 -0.78 10.87
N LYS A 65 11.90 -0.39 11.85
CA LYS A 65 13.33 -0.71 11.90
C LYS A 65 13.55 -2.22 11.98
N LYS A 66 12.77 -2.94 12.80
CA LYS A 66 12.81 -4.42 12.87
C LYS A 66 12.47 -5.09 11.53
N ARG A 67 11.63 -4.46 10.72
CA ARG A 67 11.24 -4.94 9.38
C ARG A 67 12.16 -4.43 8.25
N ALA A 68 13.16 -3.62 8.58
CA ALA A 68 14.06 -2.95 7.62
C ALA A 68 13.33 -2.21 6.48
N SER A 69 12.16 -1.63 6.77
CA SER A 69 11.35 -0.93 5.77
C SER A 69 11.59 0.57 5.83
N ARG A 70 12.43 1.08 4.93
CA ARG A 70 12.82 2.51 4.88
C ARG A 70 11.63 3.46 4.81
N GLU A 71 10.66 3.18 3.93
CA GLU A 71 9.44 4.00 3.79
C GLU A 71 8.63 4.07 5.09
N LEU A 72 8.42 2.93 5.75
CA LEU A 72 7.67 2.91 7.01
C LEU A 72 8.42 3.56 8.16
N ILE A 73 9.76 3.50 8.17
CA ILE A 73 10.58 4.23 9.14
C ILE A 73 10.41 5.73 8.93
N LYS A 74 10.47 6.20 7.68
CA LYS A 74 10.24 7.61 7.32
C LYS A 74 8.87 8.08 7.81
N ASP A 75 7.80 7.39 7.43
CA ASP A 75 6.43 7.77 7.80
C ASP A 75 6.23 7.79 9.33
N ALA A 76 6.79 6.80 10.03
CA ALA A 76 6.72 6.73 11.49
C ALA A 76 7.51 7.86 12.17
N GLN A 77 8.72 8.17 11.70
CA GLN A 77 9.52 9.29 12.21
C GLN A 77 8.84 10.63 11.94
N PHE A 78 8.25 10.81 10.76
CA PHE A 78 7.49 12.01 10.44
C PHE A 78 6.29 12.20 11.38
N ARG A 79 5.52 11.13 11.64
CA ARG A 79 4.44 11.17 12.63
C ARG A 79 4.96 11.45 14.04
N ARG A 80 6.12 10.91 14.43
CA ARG A 80 6.77 11.16 15.73
C ARG A 80 7.16 12.64 15.88
N ALA A 81 7.76 13.24 14.86
CA ALA A 81 8.13 14.66 14.86
C ALA A 81 6.92 15.58 15.02
N ILE A 82 5.81 15.29 14.32
CA ILE A 82 4.56 16.04 14.47
C ILE A 82 4.01 15.92 15.90
N ALA A 83 4.01 14.72 16.47
CA ALA A 83 3.55 14.52 17.85
C ALA A 83 4.41 15.30 18.87
N LEU A 84 5.74 15.29 18.71
CA LEU A 84 6.67 16.05 19.55
C LEU A 84 6.46 17.57 19.42
N TYR A 85 6.23 18.07 18.21
CA TYR A 85 5.91 19.47 17.96
C TYR A 85 4.65 19.91 18.74
N HIS A 86 3.58 19.12 18.69
CA HIS A 86 2.36 19.43 19.43
C HIS A 86 2.49 19.29 20.96
N LEU A 87 3.48 18.53 21.43
CA LEU A 87 3.84 18.45 22.84
C LEU A 87 4.81 19.55 23.30
N GLY A 88 5.16 20.49 22.41
CA GLY A 88 6.08 21.59 22.71
C GLY A 88 7.57 21.22 22.68
N LYS A 89 7.90 19.98 22.31
CA LYS A 89 9.29 19.49 22.25
C LYS A 89 9.89 19.78 20.88
N PHE A 90 10.18 21.06 20.62
CA PHE A 90 10.55 21.53 19.29
C PHE A 90 11.96 21.09 18.86
N ALA A 91 12.94 21.08 19.76
CA ALA A 91 14.30 20.58 19.48
C ALA A 91 14.29 19.09 19.08
N ASP A 92 13.59 18.28 19.87
CA ASP A 92 13.36 16.86 19.61
C ASP A 92 12.65 16.64 18.26
N ALA A 93 11.61 17.42 17.97
CA ALA A 93 10.88 17.35 16.70
C ALA A 93 11.79 17.66 15.50
N LEU A 94 12.64 18.69 15.61
CA LEU A 94 13.57 19.07 14.54
C LEU A 94 14.60 17.97 14.28
N PHE A 95 15.21 17.43 15.33
CA PHE A 95 16.18 16.35 15.22
C PHE A 95 15.58 15.13 14.50
N ILE A 96 14.38 14.69 14.90
CA ILE A 96 13.71 13.56 14.26
C ILE A 96 13.31 13.86 12.82
N LEU A 97 12.88 15.08 12.52
CA LEU A 97 12.52 15.49 11.17
C LEU A 97 13.73 15.48 10.22
N GLN A 98 14.90 15.93 10.69
CA GLN A 98 16.16 15.83 9.94
C GLN A 98 16.54 14.37 9.66
N LYS A 99 16.31 13.46 10.61
CA LYS A 99 16.51 12.01 10.41
C LYS A 99 15.55 11.44 9.37
N ALA A 100 14.30 11.88 9.37
CA ALA A 100 13.33 11.50 8.33
C ALA A 100 13.75 12.02 6.94
N LYS A 101 14.29 13.24 6.86
CA LYS A 101 14.82 13.84 5.63
C LYS A 101 16.01 13.08 5.05
N ALA A 102 16.92 12.60 5.89
CA ALA A 102 18.03 11.75 5.45
C ALA A 102 17.55 10.41 4.83
N LEU A 103 16.34 9.97 5.16
CA LEU A 103 15.73 8.79 4.55
C LEU A 103 15.05 9.10 3.22
N ASP A 104 14.51 10.30 3.01
CA ASP A 104 13.92 10.72 1.73
C ASP A 104 13.86 12.25 1.65
N GLU A 105 14.74 12.83 0.83
CA GLU A 105 14.87 14.29 0.70
C GLU A 105 13.76 14.91 -0.18
N LYS A 106 12.97 14.09 -0.89
CA LYS A 106 11.99 14.58 -1.87
C LYS A 106 10.60 14.84 -1.28
N ASP A 107 10.39 14.54 0.00
CA ASP A 107 9.11 14.76 0.65
C ASP A 107 8.83 16.26 0.83
N LYS A 108 7.80 16.73 0.12
CA LYS A 108 7.37 18.13 0.09
C LYS A 108 6.85 18.64 1.44
N MET A 109 6.49 17.73 2.36
CA MET A 109 5.98 18.10 3.67
C MET A 109 7.11 18.45 4.66
N LEU A 110 8.33 17.92 4.45
CA LEU A 110 9.45 18.15 5.37
C LEU A 110 9.82 19.63 5.50
N PRO A 111 9.99 20.42 4.42
CA PRO A 111 10.33 21.84 4.53
C PRO A 111 9.24 22.66 5.24
N ILE A 112 7.96 22.28 5.05
CA ILE A 112 6.83 22.95 5.68
C ILE A 112 6.89 22.76 7.20
N TRP A 113 7.17 21.54 7.65
CA TRP A 113 7.30 21.25 9.08
C TRP A 113 8.59 21.78 9.68
N GLU A 114 9.71 21.79 8.94
CA GLU A 114 10.97 22.43 9.35
C GLU A 114 10.74 23.92 9.64
N ALA A 115 10.07 24.65 8.73
CA ALA A 115 9.75 26.06 8.93
C ALA A 115 8.83 26.30 10.14
N ARG A 116 7.81 25.44 10.35
CA ARG A 116 6.91 25.52 11.51
C ARG A 116 7.66 25.31 12.83
N ILE A 117 8.56 24.32 12.87
CA ILE A 117 9.37 24.02 14.06
C ILE A 117 10.37 25.15 14.32
N ALA A 118 11.06 25.66 13.28
CA ALA A 118 12.02 26.76 13.41
C ALA A 118 11.36 28.03 13.98
N ALA A 119 10.18 28.40 13.49
CA ALA A 119 9.42 29.54 14.01
C ALA A 119 9.05 29.37 15.49
N LYS A 120 8.80 28.14 15.96
CA LYS A 120 8.56 27.87 17.39
C LYS A 120 9.86 27.84 18.20
N LEU A 121 10.95 27.34 17.64
CA LEU A 121 12.25 27.25 18.31
C LEU A 121 12.85 28.65 18.57
N GLU A 122 12.56 29.64 17.72
CA GLU A 122 12.92 31.04 17.97
C GLU A 122 12.25 31.62 19.22
N THR A 123 11.05 31.16 19.56
CA THR A 123 10.30 31.59 20.76
C THR A 123 10.72 30.88 22.04
N VAL A 124 11.58 29.86 21.93
CA VAL A 124 11.99 28.99 23.02
C VAL A 124 13.39 29.40 23.52
N PRO A 125 13.64 29.43 24.84
CA PRO A 125 14.96 29.70 25.41
C PRO A 125 16.04 28.77 24.86
N GLU A 126 17.26 29.28 24.73
CA GLU A 126 18.38 28.55 24.11
C GLU A 126 18.72 27.24 24.82
N GLU A 127 18.48 27.16 26.14
CA GLU A 127 18.69 25.97 26.97
C GLU A 127 17.76 24.80 26.61
N GLU A 128 16.59 25.06 26.01
CA GLU A 128 15.62 24.04 25.56
C GLU A 128 15.80 23.66 24.07
N ARG A 129 16.85 24.17 23.42
CA ARG A 129 17.11 23.92 21.98
C ARG A 129 17.93 22.66 21.71
N GLU A 130 18.40 21.97 22.75
CA GLU A 130 19.12 20.72 22.61
C GLU A 130 18.16 19.51 22.54
N PRO A 131 18.32 18.62 21.54
CA PRO A 131 17.49 17.41 21.45
C PRO A 131 17.87 16.43 22.55
N THR A 132 16.86 15.92 23.25
CA THR A 132 17.00 14.93 24.33
C THR A 132 16.68 13.51 23.86
N VAL A 133 16.03 13.37 22.70
CA VAL A 133 15.60 12.06 22.17
C VAL A 133 16.57 11.44 21.17
N GLU A 134 16.71 10.12 21.29
CA GLU A 134 17.45 9.28 20.35
C GLU A 134 16.66 9.00 19.05
N GLU A 135 17.41 8.71 17.98
CA GLU A 135 16.83 8.38 16.66
C GLU A 135 15.94 7.13 16.72
N THR A 136 16.30 6.14 17.51
CA THR A 136 15.45 4.97 17.77
C THR A 136 14.88 5.08 19.17
N PRO A 137 13.54 5.18 19.34
CA PRO A 137 12.96 5.20 20.66
C PRO A 137 13.10 3.81 21.31
N VAL A 138 13.40 3.79 22.61
CA VAL A 138 13.46 2.56 23.41
C VAL A 138 12.04 2.24 23.86
N VAL A 139 11.27 1.58 23.01
CA VAL A 139 9.91 1.11 23.35
C VAL A 139 9.91 -0.42 23.42
N GLU A 140 9.39 -0.95 24.52
CA GLU A 140 9.19 -2.38 24.69
C GLU A 140 8.15 -2.88 23.67
N ILE A 141 8.59 -3.74 22.75
CA ILE A 141 7.70 -4.34 21.75
C ILE A 141 6.71 -5.26 22.49
N PRO A 142 5.39 -5.14 22.27
CA PRO A 142 4.42 -6.05 22.85
C PRO A 142 4.71 -7.47 22.36
N THR A 143 5.35 -8.25 23.22
CA THR A 143 5.55 -9.68 23.02
C THR A 143 4.26 -10.35 23.47
N ASP A 144 3.78 -11.33 22.69
CA ASP A 144 2.52 -12.01 22.95
C ASP A 144 2.68 -13.01 24.11
N THR A 145 2.91 -12.48 25.30
CA THR A 145 2.95 -13.22 26.56
C THR A 145 2.04 -12.52 27.54
N ALA A 146 1.08 -13.27 28.09
CA ALA A 146 0.05 -12.79 29.00
C ALA A 146 0.64 -12.02 30.21
N PRO A 147 -0.08 -11.04 30.77
CA PRO A 147 0.37 -10.31 31.95
C PRO A 147 0.17 -11.16 33.22
N ALA A 148 1.23 -11.28 34.03
CA ALA A 148 1.13 -11.62 35.45
C ALA A 148 1.48 -10.37 36.30
N PRO A 149 0.90 -10.23 37.51
CA PRO A 149 0.56 -8.94 38.08
C PRO A 149 1.72 -8.21 38.78
N SER A 150 1.48 -6.92 38.97
CA SER A 150 2.35 -5.90 39.55
C SER A 150 2.89 -6.23 40.95
N VAL A 151 4.17 -5.96 41.18
CA VAL A 151 4.70 -5.59 42.51
C VAL A 151 5.56 -4.32 42.38
N LYS A 152 5.34 -3.42 43.33
CA LYS A 152 5.79 -2.04 43.43
C LYS A 152 7.29 -1.89 43.76
N ASN A 153 7.82 -0.73 43.33
CA ASN A 153 8.91 0.08 43.88
C ASN A 153 10.31 -0.53 44.11
N ALA A 154 11.30 -0.02 43.35
CA ALA A 154 12.40 0.80 43.89
C ALA A 154 13.41 1.16 42.77
N GLU A 155 13.66 2.47 42.58
CA GLU A 155 14.91 3.00 41.99
C GLU A 155 15.96 3.18 43.11
N PRO A 156 17.24 3.51 42.80
CA PRO A 156 18.08 3.00 41.72
C PRO A 156 19.50 2.63 42.24
N VAL A 157 20.18 1.62 41.66
CA VAL A 157 21.64 1.50 41.81
C VAL A 157 22.31 1.12 40.50
N ARG A 158 23.24 2.00 40.10
CA ARG A 158 24.22 1.93 39.02
C ARG A 158 25.21 0.77 39.17
N LYS A 159 25.45 0.00 38.10
CA LYS A 159 26.76 -0.57 37.63
C LYS A 159 26.51 -1.53 36.44
N GLN A 160 27.00 -1.18 35.26
CA GLN A 160 28.24 -1.65 34.60
C GLN A 160 28.16 -3.05 33.94
N VAL A 161 28.22 -2.99 32.60
CA VAL A 161 28.71 -3.91 31.56
C VAL A 161 29.31 -5.25 32.01
N THR A 162 28.72 -6.35 31.52
CA THR A 162 29.43 -7.56 31.06
C THR A 162 28.63 -8.19 29.91
N GLY A 163 29.32 -8.74 28.91
CA GLY A 163 28.73 -9.24 27.67
C GLY A 163 28.33 -10.73 27.68
N GLN A 164 27.69 -11.09 26.57
CA GLN A 164 27.38 -12.43 26.01
C GLN A 164 26.25 -13.27 26.64
N ALA A 165 25.21 -13.55 25.84
CA ALA A 165 25.04 -14.85 25.17
C ALA A 165 23.84 -14.81 24.19
N SER A 166 24.09 -15.14 22.92
CA SER A 166 23.07 -15.28 21.87
C SER A 166 22.42 -16.66 21.95
N ASN A 167 21.11 -16.71 22.21
CA ASN A 167 20.34 -17.95 22.09
C ASN A 167 20.22 -18.37 20.60
N PRO A 168 20.44 -19.66 20.26
CA PRO A 168 20.26 -20.15 18.90
C PRO A 168 18.76 -20.17 18.51
N PRO A 169 18.42 -19.96 17.22
CA PRO A 169 17.05 -19.91 16.77
C PRO A 169 16.40 -21.31 16.82
N VAL A 170 15.24 -21.39 17.48
CA VAL A 170 14.43 -22.62 17.53
C VAL A 170 13.81 -22.88 16.14
N PRO A 171 13.95 -24.10 15.58
CA PRO A 171 13.49 -24.46 14.24
C PRO A 171 11.97 -24.60 14.12
N THR A 172 11.42 -24.28 12.94
CA THR A 172 9.97 -24.35 12.65
C THR A 172 9.54 -25.78 12.29
N PRO A 173 8.49 -26.35 12.91
CA PRO A 173 7.94 -27.65 12.53
C PRO A 173 7.40 -27.69 11.08
N LYS A 174 7.47 -28.86 10.43
CA LYS A 174 7.08 -29.09 9.03
C LYS A 174 5.70 -28.54 8.66
N ASP A 175 4.72 -28.67 9.56
CA ASP A 175 3.32 -28.26 9.34
C ASP A 175 3.11 -26.74 9.34
N LYS A 176 4.13 -25.95 9.69
CA LYS A 176 4.09 -24.48 9.71
C LYS A 176 4.93 -23.83 8.62
N ILE A 177 5.57 -24.63 7.76
CA ILE A 177 6.36 -24.10 6.64
C ILE A 177 5.39 -23.62 5.56
N LYS A 178 5.42 -22.32 5.26
CA LYS A 178 4.58 -21.70 4.24
C LYS A 178 5.40 -21.40 2.99
N THR A 179 4.85 -21.71 1.83
CA THR A 179 5.40 -21.34 0.53
C THR A 179 4.56 -20.22 -0.08
N ASP A 180 5.21 -19.23 -0.66
CA ASP A 180 4.58 -18.13 -1.38
C ASP A 180 5.42 -17.80 -2.60
N TRP A 181 4.80 -17.31 -3.67
CA TRP A 181 5.52 -16.90 -4.88
C TRP A 181 4.91 -15.65 -5.48
N TYR A 182 5.77 -14.80 -6.03
CA TYR A 182 5.36 -13.62 -6.77
C TYR A 182 6.23 -13.48 -8.02
N GLN A 183 5.81 -12.64 -8.95
CA GLN A 183 6.54 -12.41 -10.19
C GLN A 183 6.57 -10.94 -10.56
N THR A 184 7.57 -10.57 -11.33
CA THR A 184 7.67 -9.30 -12.04
C THR A 184 7.58 -9.57 -13.55
N HIS A 185 7.82 -8.54 -14.37
CA HIS A 185 7.91 -8.70 -15.82
C HIS A 185 8.99 -9.72 -16.21
N ASP A 186 10.11 -9.75 -15.47
CA ASP A 186 11.33 -10.49 -15.87
C ASP A 186 11.68 -11.65 -14.94
N THR A 187 11.20 -11.65 -13.69
CA THR A 187 11.59 -12.64 -12.67
C THR A 187 10.40 -13.28 -11.99
N VAL A 188 10.59 -14.49 -11.47
CA VAL A 188 9.67 -15.20 -10.57
C VAL A 188 10.43 -15.50 -9.28
N THR A 189 9.88 -15.12 -8.13
CA THR A 189 10.51 -15.34 -6.82
C THR A 189 9.64 -16.27 -5.98
N LEU A 190 10.19 -17.43 -5.62
CA LEU A 190 9.63 -18.40 -4.70
C LEU A 190 10.21 -18.18 -3.31
N THR A 191 9.36 -18.09 -2.30
CA THR A 191 9.73 -17.88 -0.89
C THR A 191 9.20 -19.02 -0.04
N ILE A 192 10.11 -19.70 0.65
CA ILE A 192 9.81 -20.76 1.63
C ILE A 192 10.10 -20.21 3.02
N MET A 193 9.05 -19.99 3.81
CA MET A 193 9.14 -19.46 5.17
C MET A 193 9.37 -20.60 6.18
N ALA A 194 10.64 -20.88 6.48
CA ALA A 194 11.07 -21.79 7.53
C ALA A 194 12.15 -21.13 8.41
N LYS A 195 12.07 -21.32 9.73
CA LYS A 195 13.10 -20.82 10.66
C LYS A 195 14.13 -21.90 10.94
N GLY A 196 15.39 -21.49 11.05
CA GLY A 196 16.48 -22.41 11.35
C GLY A 196 16.90 -23.27 10.15
N ILE A 197 16.85 -22.72 8.94
CA ILE A 197 17.35 -23.42 7.74
C ILE A 197 18.88 -23.43 7.78
N PRO A 198 19.54 -24.60 7.86
CA PRO A 198 20.99 -24.68 7.85
C PRO A 198 21.51 -24.38 6.44
N LYS A 199 22.26 -23.28 6.31
CA LYS A 199 22.81 -22.83 5.01
C LYS A 199 23.72 -23.88 4.37
N ASP A 200 24.46 -24.62 5.19
CA ASP A 200 25.45 -25.60 4.72
C ASP A 200 24.85 -26.96 4.36
N ARG A 201 23.57 -27.20 4.70
CA ARG A 201 22.87 -28.48 4.46
C ARG A 201 21.59 -28.34 3.62
N ALA A 202 21.27 -27.14 3.15
CA ALA A 202 20.17 -26.92 2.23
C ALA A 202 20.63 -27.18 0.80
N ASN A 203 19.91 -28.02 0.07
CA ASN A 203 20.09 -28.30 -1.34
C ASN A 203 19.04 -27.51 -2.15
N VAL A 204 19.51 -26.71 -3.11
CA VAL A 204 18.65 -25.95 -4.02
C VAL A 204 19.14 -26.21 -5.43
N GLN A 205 18.34 -26.92 -6.22
CA GLN A 205 18.60 -27.22 -7.62
C GLN A 205 17.64 -26.40 -8.46
N ILE A 206 18.19 -25.60 -9.37
CA ILE A 206 17.45 -24.76 -10.30
C ILE A 206 17.83 -25.21 -11.70
N GLU A 207 16.90 -25.86 -12.40
CA GLU A 207 17.07 -26.22 -13.81
C GLU A 207 16.27 -25.27 -14.70
N ASN A 208 16.30 -25.50 -16.02
CA ASN A 208 15.65 -24.59 -16.96
C ASN A 208 14.11 -24.65 -16.87
N ASP A 209 13.54 -25.79 -16.48
CA ASP A 209 12.09 -25.98 -16.40
C ASP A 209 11.65 -26.56 -15.04
N SER A 210 12.53 -26.69 -14.04
CA SER A 210 12.20 -27.27 -12.73
C SER A 210 13.01 -26.63 -11.60
N VAL A 211 12.44 -26.65 -10.38
CA VAL A 211 13.12 -26.24 -9.14
C VAL A 211 12.87 -27.27 -8.06
N SER A 212 13.95 -27.76 -7.47
CA SER A 212 13.93 -28.71 -6.35
C SER A 212 14.69 -28.15 -5.16
N ILE A 213 14.03 -28.12 -4.01
CA ILE A 213 14.57 -27.55 -2.77
C ILE A 213 14.41 -28.59 -1.67
N SER A 214 15.52 -28.97 -1.04
CA SER A 214 15.49 -29.85 0.13
C SER A 214 16.37 -29.32 1.26
N PHE A 215 15.92 -29.44 2.50
CA PHE A 215 16.76 -29.12 3.66
C PHE A 215 16.29 -29.85 4.92
N PRO A 216 17.21 -30.24 5.81
CA PRO A 216 16.85 -30.86 7.08
C PRO A 216 16.23 -29.83 8.04
N ILE A 217 15.15 -30.21 8.71
CA ILE A 217 14.55 -29.39 9.77
C ILE A 217 15.29 -29.70 11.07
N GLU A 218 16.05 -28.75 11.62
CA GLU A 218 16.72 -28.97 12.90
C GLU A 218 15.69 -29.30 14.00
N GLY A 219 16.02 -30.19 14.95
CA GLY A 219 15.09 -30.60 16.02
C GLY A 219 14.02 -31.63 15.63
N THR A 220 13.94 -32.08 14.38
CA THR A 220 13.14 -33.24 13.96
C THR A 220 13.96 -34.07 12.96
N SER A 221 13.93 -35.40 13.01
CA SER A 221 14.68 -36.26 12.06
C SER A 221 14.11 -36.25 10.62
N SER A 222 13.39 -35.19 10.23
CA SER A 222 12.65 -35.12 8.98
C SER A 222 13.19 -34.01 8.08
N GLU A 223 13.27 -34.31 6.79
CA GLU A 223 13.64 -33.37 5.75
C GLU A 223 12.39 -32.68 5.17
N TYR A 224 12.53 -31.40 4.86
CA TYR A 224 11.56 -30.66 4.06
C TYR A 224 12.00 -30.70 2.60
N GLY A 225 11.12 -31.17 1.72
CA GLY A 225 11.32 -31.17 0.27
C GLY A 225 10.19 -30.36 -0.38
N TYR A 226 10.56 -29.52 -1.34
CA TYR A 226 9.64 -28.77 -2.19
C TYR A 226 10.14 -28.84 -3.63
N ASP A 227 9.35 -29.49 -4.47
CA ASP A 227 9.69 -29.78 -5.85
C ASP A 227 8.60 -29.21 -6.77
N VAL A 228 9.04 -28.46 -7.79
CA VAL A 228 8.19 -27.91 -8.83
C VAL A 228 8.77 -28.33 -10.17
N ASP A 229 8.11 -29.29 -10.80
CA ASP A 229 8.48 -29.82 -12.11
C ASP A 229 7.20 -30.27 -12.84
N PRO A 230 6.82 -29.68 -13.99
CA PRO A 230 7.47 -28.59 -14.71
C PRO A 230 6.96 -27.19 -14.29
N LEU A 231 7.86 -26.20 -14.29
CA LEU A 231 7.55 -24.78 -14.16
C LEU A 231 6.66 -24.31 -15.32
N TYR A 232 5.88 -23.26 -15.07
CA TYR A 232 4.93 -22.70 -16.05
C TYR A 232 5.59 -22.30 -17.38
N ALA A 233 6.82 -21.78 -17.33
CA ALA A 233 7.63 -21.47 -18.50
C ALA A 233 9.12 -21.62 -18.20
N SER A 234 9.93 -21.69 -19.25
CA SER A 234 11.39 -21.85 -19.11
C SER A 234 12.05 -20.65 -18.45
N ILE A 235 13.01 -20.94 -17.58
CA ILE A 235 13.83 -20.00 -16.83
C ILE A 235 15.30 -20.11 -17.26
N VAL A 236 16.03 -19.01 -17.05
CA VAL A 236 17.48 -18.95 -17.29
C VAL A 236 18.17 -19.36 -15.99
N SER A 237 18.55 -20.63 -15.89
CA SER A 237 19.23 -21.19 -14.70
C SER A 237 20.50 -20.41 -14.32
N SER A 238 21.27 -19.91 -15.31
CA SER A 238 22.51 -19.14 -15.09
C SER A 238 22.30 -17.77 -14.44
N GLU A 239 21.14 -17.15 -14.61
CA GLU A 239 20.82 -15.84 -14.03
C GLU A 239 19.96 -15.95 -12.75
N SER A 240 19.50 -17.17 -12.45
CA SER A 240 18.70 -17.47 -11.28
C SER A 240 19.58 -17.57 -10.02
N LYS A 241 19.08 -17.06 -8.89
CA LYS A 241 19.83 -16.94 -7.64
C LYS A 241 18.97 -17.39 -6.46
N PHE A 242 19.59 -17.99 -5.46
CA PHE A 242 18.92 -18.32 -4.21
C PHE A 242 19.58 -17.62 -3.02
N ARG A 243 18.80 -17.35 -1.98
CA ARG A 243 19.24 -16.70 -0.74
C ARG A 243 18.60 -17.38 0.45
N ILE A 244 19.44 -17.94 1.32
CA ILE A 244 19.00 -18.53 2.58
C ILE A 244 19.21 -17.53 3.71
N THR A 245 18.14 -17.23 4.44
CA THR A 245 18.15 -16.42 5.65
C THR A 245 17.66 -17.25 6.84
N PRO A 246 17.91 -16.83 8.09
CA PRO A 246 17.47 -17.59 9.27
C PRO A 246 15.96 -17.83 9.35
N ASN A 247 15.15 -17.06 8.61
CA ASN A 247 13.68 -17.08 8.67
C ASN A 247 13.00 -17.52 7.37
N LYS A 248 13.74 -17.64 6.27
CA LYS A 248 13.21 -18.01 4.94
C LYS A 248 14.32 -18.37 3.95
N LEU A 249 13.96 -19.20 2.97
CA LEU A 249 14.72 -19.46 1.75
C LEU A 249 14.00 -18.78 0.59
N GLU A 250 14.71 -17.94 -0.17
CA GLU A 250 14.19 -17.25 -1.35
C GLU A 250 14.92 -17.77 -2.59
N VAL A 251 14.18 -18.14 -3.62
CA VAL A 251 14.71 -18.52 -4.94
C VAL A 251 14.15 -17.55 -5.97
N THR A 252 15.03 -16.75 -6.56
CA THR A 252 14.71 -15.82 -7.65
C THR A 252 15.12 -16.46 -8.98
N MET A 253 14.13 -16.74 -9.81
CA MET A 253 14.28 -17.35 -11.12
C MET A 253 14.10 -16.28 -12.20
N GLN A 254 15.02 -16.21 -13.15
CA GLN A 254 14.93 -15.31 -14.30
C GLN A 254 14.10 -15.96 -15.41
N LYS A 255 13.07 -15.28 -15.92
CA LYS A 255 12.26 -15.80 -17.02
C LYS A 255 13.07 -15.78 -18.32
N SER A 256 13.00 -16.85 -19.11
CA SER A 256 13.57 -16.87 -20.46
C SER A 256 12.83 -15.94 -21.43
N SER A 257 11.54 -15.67 -21.17
CA SER A 257 10.71 -14.74 -21.94
C SER A 257 10.21 -13.59 -21.04
N PRO A 258 10.93 -12.46 -21.03
CA PRO A 258 10.47 -11.21 -20.41
C PRO A 258 9.05 -10.86 -20.85
N GLY A 259 8.15 -10.59 -19.89
CA GLY A 259 6.77 -10.19 -20.14
C GLY A 259 5.73 -11.30 -20.11
N LEU A 260 6.14 -12.57 -20.06
CA LEU A 260 5.19 -13.67 -19.90
C LEU A 260 4.66 -13.72 -18.46
N LYS A 261 3.34 -13.53 -18.30
CA LYS A 261 2.66 -13.59 -16.99
C LYS A 261 2.34 -15.05 -16.63
N TRP A 262 2.90 -15.52 -15.52
CA TRP A 262 2.64 -16.86 -15.00
C TRP A 262 1.34 -16.85 -14.21
N HIS A 263 0.37 -17.69 -14.57
CA HIS A 263 -0.89 -17.78 -13.83
C HIS A 263 -0.81 -18.81 -12.68
N LYS A 264 0.14 -19.73 -12.77
CA LYS A 264 0.52 -20.72 -11.76
C LYS A 264 2.03 -20.89 -11.79
N LEU A 265 2.61 -21.42 -10.71
CA LEU A 265 4.04 -21.72 -10.65
C LEU A 265 4.35 -23.01 -11.44
N GLU A 266 3.48 -24.00 -11.33
CA GLU A 266 3.50 -25.25 -12.09
C GLU A 266 2.71 -25.11 -13.39
N ARG A 267 3.23 -25.71 -14.45
CA ARG A 267 2.46 -25.89 -15.68
C ARG A 267 1.38 -26.94 -15.41
N PRO A 268 0.10 -26.67 -15.70
CA PRO A 268 -0.95 -27.68 -15.57
C PRO A 268 -0.60 -28.87 -16.48
N ASP A 269 -0.57 -30.07 -15.90
CA ASP A 269 -0.25 -31.31 -16.59
C ASP A 269 -1.07 -31.47 -17.87
N GLY A 270 -0.38 -31.25 -18.98
CA GLY A 270 -0.91 -31.22 -20.33
C GLY A 270 0.24 -31.22 -21.30
N LYS A 271 0.94 -32.37 -21.35
CA LYS A 271 1.88 -32.86 -22.38
C LYS A 271 2.66 -31.81 -23.19
N SER A 272 3.98 -31.85 -23.00
CA SER A 272 5.04 -31.78 -24.03
C SER A 272 4.98 -30.66 -25.08
N LYS A 273 6.08 -29.89 -25.17
CA LYS A 273 6.43 -29.10 -26.36
C LYS A 273 6.47 -30.04 -27.59
N ASP A 274 5.69 -29.73 -28.62
CA ASP A 274 6.14 -29.81 -30.00
C ASP A 274 5.37 -28.76 -30.80
N GLY A 275 6.11 -27.97 -31.56
CA GLY A 275 5.59 -26.82 -32.27
C GLY A 275 4.74 -27.19 -33.47
N SER A 276 3.79 -26.31 -33.80
CA SER A 276 3.60 -25.86 -35.17
C SER A 276 2.72 -24.63 -35.15
N ALA A 277 3.14 -23.64 -35.92
CA ALA A 277 2.32 -22.53 -36.36
C ALA A 277 0.97 -23.03 -36.92
N THR A 278 -0.08 -22.25 -36.69
CA THR A 278 -1.02 -21.93 -37.76
C THR A 278 -1.69 -20.60 -37.46
N ALA A 279 -1.47 -19.69 -38.40
CA ALA A 279 -2.28 -18.51 -38.63
C ALA A 279 -3.68 -18.92 -39.10
N GLU A 280 -4.50 -17.90 -39.32
CA GLU A 280 -5.76 -17.88 -40.08
C GLU A 280 -7.05 -18.11 -39.25
N GLN A 281 -8.18 -17.45 -39.51
CA GLN A 281 -8.54 -16.31 -40.37
C GLN A 281 -9.98 -15.87 -40.00
N SER A 282 -10.19 -14.56 -40.04
CA SER A 282 -11.36 -13.79 -40.53
C SER A 282 -12.75 -14.40 -40.81
N LYS A 283 -13.77 -13.65 -40.30
CA LYS A 283 -15.02 -13.13 -40.94
C LYS A 283 -16.18 -14.12 -41.25
N PRO A 284 -17.44 -13.66 -41.51
CA PRO A 284 -17.94 -12.31 -41.91
C PRO A 284 -19.15 -11.77 -41.11
N ILE A 285 -19.36 -10.44 -40.98
CA ILE A 285 -20.16 -9.52 -41.85
C ILE A 285 -21.46 -10.13 -42.42
N VAL A 286 -22.60 -9.58 -41.98
CA VAL A 286 -23.79 -9.38 -42.82
C VAL A 286 -24.44 -8.03 -42.50
N THR A 287 -24.76 -7.34 -43.58
CA THR A 287 -25.27 -5.98 -43.74
C THR A 287 -26.80 -6.00 -43.77
N ALA A 288 -27.47 -5.04 -43.13
CA ALA A 288 -28.77 -4.53 -43.58
C ALA A 288 -29.04 -3.13 -42.98
N THR A 289 -29.26 -2.15 -43.86
CA THR A 289 -29.69 -0.76 -43.60
C THR A 289 -31.23 -0.65 -43.72
N PRO A 290 -31.85 0.55 -43.79
CA PRO A 290 -32.45 1.30 -42.68
C PRO A 290 -33.97 1.54 -42.87
N VAL A 291 -34.71 1.92 -41.82
CA VAL A 291 -36.04 2.54 -42.01
C VAL A 291 -36.30 3.61 -40.96
N ASP A 292 -36.48 4.85 -41.44
CA ASP A 292 -37.03 6.03 -40.76
C ASP A 292 -38.52 5.86 -40.47
N GLU A 293 -38.99 6.22 -39.25
CA GLU A 293 -40.17 7.06 -38.96
C GLU A 293 -40.50 7.12 -37.44
N PRO A 294 -41.33 8.08 -36.94
CA PRO A 294 -40.91 9.06 -35.93
C PRO A 294 -41.35 8.76 -34.48
N ALA A 295 -40.70 9.47 -33.54
CA ALA A 295 -40.93 9.38 -32.10
C ALA A 295 -42.34 9.82 -31.65
N PRO A 296 -42.95 9.17 -30.64
CA PRO A 296 -44.11 9.72 -29.96
C PRO A 296 -43.66 10.77 -28.92
N ALA A 297 -44.18 11.98 -29.07
CA ALA A 297 -44.21 12.99 -28.02
C ALA A 297 -45.29 12.64 -26.99
N TYR A 298 -44.93 12.59 -25.70
CA TYR A 298 -45.85 12.56 -24.55
C TYR A 298 -45.24 13.42 -23.41
N PRO A 299 -46.04 13.88 -22.43
CA PRO A 299 -46.11 15.26 -22.03
C PRO A 299 -45.25 15.52 -20.79
N THR A 300 -44.61 16.68 -20.75
CA THR A 300 -43.89 17.17 -19.58
C THR A 300 -44.86 17.46 -18.43
N SER A 301 -44.65 16.81 -17.28
CA SER A 301 -45.27 17.18 -16.01
C SER A 301 -44.20 17.58 -14.99
N SER A 302 -43.41 18.61 -15.30
CA SER A 302 -42.48 19.19 -14.32
C SER A 302 -42.75 20.69 -14.18
N LYS A 303 -43.38 21.06 -13.05
CA LYS A 303 -43.64 22.45 -12.60
C LYS A 303 -42.37 23.21 -12.15
N SER A 304 -41.20 22.80 -12.62
CA SER A 304 -39.93 23.49 -12.38
C SER A 304 -39.22 23.59 -13.73
N GLY A 305 -39.21 24.79 -14.32
CA GLY A 305 -38.49 25.09 -15.55
C GLY A 305 -36.97 24.87 -15.43
N ALA A 306 -36.30 24.96 -16.57
CA ALA A 306 -34.87 24.69 -16.73
C ALA A 306 -34.02 25.40 -15.65
N LYS A 307 -33.36 24.60 -14.82
CA LYS A 307 -32.43 25.05 -13.78
C LYS A 307 -31.22 25.69 -14.48
N ASN A 308 -31.01 26.97 -14.25
CA ASN A 308 -29.89 27.71 -14.84
C ASN A 308 -28.61 27.43 -14.03
N TRP A 309 -27.73 26.59 -14.57
CA TRP A 309 -26.54 26.06 -13.91
C TRP A 309 -25.34 27.02 -13.86
N ASP A 310 -25.40 28.17 -14.56
CA ASP A 310 -24.35 29.21 -14.54
C ASP A 310 -24.21 29.89 -13.16
N LYS A 311 -25.14 29.67 -12.22
CA LYS A 311 -25.17 30.40 -10.94
C LYS A 311 -24.72 29.61 -9.70
N VAL A 312 -24.24 28.38 -9.85
CA VAL A 312 -23.84 27.51 -8.71
C VAL A 312 -22.30 27.43 -8.55
N VAL A 313 -21.51 27.99 -9.46
CA VAL A 313 -20.06 27.69 -9.53
C VAL A 313 -19.18 28.64 -8.70
N VAL A 314 -19.71 29.73 -8.13
CA VAL A 314 -18.84 30.73 -7.46
C VAL A 314 -18.81 30.61 -5.93
N ASP A 315 -19.79 29.99 -5.29
CA ASP A 315 -19.89 30.01 -3.82
C ASP A 315 -19.44 28.72 -3.11
N ASP A 316 -19.26 27.60 -3.83
CA ASP A 316 -19.00 26.29 -3.21
C ASP A 316 -17.58 25.73 -3.44
N LEU A 317 -16.66 26.55 -3.96
CA LEU A 317 -15.24 26.20 -4.06
C LEU A 317 -14.46 26.75 -2.86
N GLY A 318 -14.90 26.36 -1.66
CA GLY A 318 -14.08 26.43 -0.46
C GLY A 318 -12.89 25.49 -0.58
N ALA A 319 -11.69 26.03 -0.39
CA ALA A 319 -10.41 25.38 -0.63
C ALA A 319 -10.03 24.30 0.42
N GLU A 320 -10.95 23.40 0.77
CA GLU A 320 -10.72 22.35 1.77
C GLU A 320 -11.27 21.01 1.29
N ASP A 321 -10.69 20.41 0.24
CA ASP A 321 -10.84 18.96 -0.03
C ASP A 321 -9.85 18.48 -1.11
N LEU A 322 -8.55 18.62 -0.81
CA LEU A 322 -7.44 18.20 -1.69
C LEU A 322 -6.81 16.85 -1.33
N ASP A 323 -7.41 16.06 -0.42
CA ASP A 323 -6.76 14.84 0.10
C ASP A 323 -7.49 13.50 -0.15
N GLY A 324 -8.62 13.47 -0.87
CA GLY A 324 -9.44 12.24 -0.97
C GLY A 324 -9.69 11.64 -2.36
N GLY A 325 -9.25 12.26 -3.45
CA GLY A 325 -9.61 11.82 -4.81
C GLY A 325 -8.58 10.86 -5.42
N ASP A 326 -9.08 9.75 -5.97
CA ASP A 326 -8.32 8.80 -6.81
C ASP A 326 -7.46 9.54 -7.86
N GLU A 327 -6.35 8.94 -8.31
CA GLU A 327 -5.40 9.56 -9.26
C GLU A 327 -6.12 10.02 -10.55
N THR A 328 -7.18 9.29 -10.92
CA THR A 328 -8.14 9.63 -11.96
C THR A 328 -8.88 10.94 -11.69
N SER A 329 -9.42 11.13 -10.49
CA SER A 329 -10.15 12.34 -10.07
C SER A 329 -9.25 13.58 -10.08
N ARG A 330 -7.97 13.43 -9.73
CA ARG A 330 -6.98 14.51 -9.84
C ARG A 330 -6.69 14.87 -11.30
N PHE A 331 -6.57 13.87 -12.17
CA PHE A 331 -6.42 14.07 -13.61
C PHE A 331 -7.64 14.80 -14.23
N PHE A 332 -8.87 14.41 -13.87
CA PHE A 332 -10.09 15.10 -14.33
C PHE A 332 -10.19 16.54 -13.81
N LYS A 333 -9.85 16.78 -12.54
CA LYS A 333 -9.83 18.14 -11.96
C LYS A 333 -8.82 19.04 -12.66
N GLN A 334 -7.62 18.52 -12.95
CA GLN A 334 -6.58 19.26 -13.64
C GLN A 334 -6.97 19.56 -15.10
N LEU A 335 -7.53 18.59 -15.82
CA LEU A 335 -8.00 18.74 -17.19
C LEU A 335 -9.17 19.73 -17.29
N TYR A 336 -10.12 19.70 -16.35
CA TYR A 336 -11.24 20.62 -16.28
C TYR A 336 -10.78 22.05 -15.94
N SER A 337 -9.87 22.22 -14.97
CA SER A 337 -9.38 23.53 -14.54
C SER A 337 -8.61 24.30 -15.62
N GLY A 338 -7.97 23.60 -16.56
CA GLY A 338 -7.22 24.19 -17.67
C GLY A 338 -8.01 24.31 -18.98
N ALA A 339 -9.25 23.84 -19.04
CA ALA A 339 -10.05 23.80 -20.26
C ALA A 339 -10.83 25.12 -20.50
N THR A 340 -11.12 25.43 -21.77
CA THR A 340 -11.98 26.56 -22.10
C THR A 340 -13.43 26.32 -21.62
N PRO A 341 -14.24 27.36 -21.41
CA PRO A 341 -15.63 27.19 -20.94
C PRO A 341 -16.47 26.27 -21.83
N GLU A 342 -16.19 26.24 -23.13
CA GLU A 342 -16.85 25.36 -24.10
C GLU A 342 -16.39 23.89 -23.97
N GLN A 343 -15.11 23.67 -23.71
CA GLN A 343 -14.55 22.34 -23.45
C GLN A 343 -15.04 21.77 -22.11
N GLN A 344 -15.13 22.60 -21.07
CA GLN A 344 -15.71 22.21 -19.78
C GLN A 344 -17.16 21.74 -19.93
N ARG A 345 -17.94 22.45 -20.75
CA ARG A 345 -19.32 22.07 -21.08
C ARG A 345 -19.36 20.73 -21.82
N ALA A 346 -18.46 20.49 -22.78
CA ALA A 346 -18.37 19.23 -23.51
C ALA A 346 -18.03 18.04 -22.60
N MET A 347 -17.10 18.24 -21.69
CA MET A 347 -16.66 17.22 -20.74
C MET A 347 -17.77 16.84 -19.78
N MET A 348 -18.48 17.84 -19.23
CA MET A 348 -19.55 17.58 -18.27
C MET A 348 -20.77 16.93 -18.95
N LYS A 349 -21.10 17.35 -20.18
CA LYS A 349 -22.20 16.75 -20.95
C LYS A 349 -21.89 15.31 -21.35
N SER A 350 -20.71 15.05 -21.93
CA SER A 350 -20.31 13.71 -22.35
C SER A 350 -20.19 12.74 -21.18
N TYR A 351 -19.64 13.20 -20.05
CA TYR A 351 -19.53 12.39 -18.83
C TYR A 351 -20.91 12.07 -18.24
N SER A 352 -21.82 13.04 -18.20
CA SER A 352 -23.18 12.83 -17.68
C SER A 352 -24.03 11.93 -18.59
N GLU A 353 -23.95 12.09 -19.91
CA GLU A 353 -24.77 11.32 -20.86
C GLU A 353 -24.27 9.88 -21.02
N SER A 354 -22.95 9.67 -20.93
CA SER A 354 -22.34 8.34 -20.99
C SER A 354 -22.38 7.57 -19.67
N GLY A 355 -22.95 8.14 -18.60
CA GLY A 355 -22.94 7.52 -17.27
C GLY A 355 -21.54 7.36 -16.68
N GLY A 356 -20.61 8.24 -17.07
CA GLY A 356 -19.24 8.29 -16.56
C GLY A 356 -18.22 7.43 -17.30
N THR A 357 -18.58 6.86 -18.46
CA THR A 357 -17.68 5.97 -19.22
C THR A 357 -16.94 6.67 -20.36
N VAL A 358 -17.44 7.80 -20.87
CA VAL A 358 -16.86 8.52 -22.02
C VAL A 358 -16.65 10.00 -21.66
N LEU A 359 -15.44 10.51 -21.91
CA LEU A 359 -15.09 11.92 -21.73
C LEU A 359 -14.62 12.52 -23.07
N SER A 360 -15.31 13.56 -23.54
CA SER A 360 -14.94 14.29 -24.75
C SER A 360 -14.79 15.79 -24.46
N THR A 361 -13.77 16.41 -25.05
CA THR A 361 -13.50 17.86 -24.93
C THR A 361 -14.02 18.67 -26.10
N ASP A 362 -14.65 18.06 -27.11
CA ASP A 362 -15.08 18.73 -28.34
C ASP A 362 -16.59 18.99 -28.34
N TRP A 363 -16.97 20.24 -28.03
CA TRP A 363 -18.36 20.69 -27.97
C TRP A 363 -19.08 20.61 -29.31
N SER A 364 -18.37 20.73 -30.43
CA SER A 364 -18.98 20.69 -31.76
C SER A 364 -19.59 19.31 -32.08
N ASN A 365 -19.00 18.25 -31.50
CA ASN A 365 -19.42 16.88 -31.71
C ASN A 365 -20.44 16.40 -30.65
N VAL A 366 -20.25 16.79 -29.38
CA VAL A 366 -21.12 16.34 -28.27
C VAL A 366 -22.25 17.33 -27.95
N GLY A 367 -22.20 18.56 -28.47
CA GLY A 367 -23.23 19.57 -28.26
C GLY A 367 -24.58 19.18 -28.87
N SER A 368 -24.56 18.55 -30.05
CA SER A 368 -25.74 18.14 -30.82
C SER A 368 -26.04 16.63 -30.79
N LYS A 369 -25.09 15.79 -30.41
CA LYS A 369 -25.24 14.33 -30.35
C LYS A 369 -25.26 13.83 -28.90
N THR A 370 -26.02 12.76 -28.67
CA THR A 370 -26.01 12.04 -27.39
C THR A 370 -24.80 11.11 -27.33
N VAL A 371 -24.06 11.14 -26.22
CA VAL A 371 -22.88 10.28 -26.04
C VAL A 371 -23.30 8.94 -25.43
N GLU A 372 -23.26 7.87 -26.21
CA GLU A 372 -23.61 6.53 -25.73
C GLU A 372 -22.55 5.95 -24.78
N PRO A 373 -22.96 5.19 -23.74
CA PRO A 373 -22.03 4.53 -22.82
C PRO A 373 -21.19 3.47 -23.55
N GLN A 374 -19.86 3.57 -23.46
CA GLN A 374 -18.93 2.51 -23.85
C GLN A 374 -18.24 1.97 -22.60
N PRO A 375 -18.82 0.94 -21.95
CA PRO A 375 -18.22 0.37 -20.76
C PRO A 375 -16.96 -0.45 -21.12
N PRO A 376 -15.98 -0.56 -20.21
CA PRO A 376 -14.79 -1.40 -20.39
C PRO A 376 -15.15 -2.89 -20.56
N ASP A 377 -14.35 -3.62 -21.33
CA ASP A 377 -14.59 -5.02 -21.71
C ASP A 377 -14.85 -5.90 -20.47
N GLY A 378 -16.06 -6.46 -20.36
CA GLY A 378 -16.52 -7.26 -19.21
C GLY A 378 -17.54 -6.60 -18.26
N MET A 379 -18.00 -5.37 -18.49
CA MET A 379 -19.09 -4.74 -17.73
C MET A 379 -20.25 -4.30 -18.63
N GLU A 380 -21.46 -4.77 -18.35
CA GLU A 380 -22.68 -4.33 -19.05
C GLU A 380 -23.33 -3.13 -18.34
N ALA A 381 -23.64 -2.08 -19.10
CA ALA A 381 -24.33 -0.90 -18.61
C ALA A 381 -25.80 -1.23 -18.29
N LYS A 382 -26.17 -1.25 -17.01
CA LYS A 382 -27.58 -1.35 -16.59
C LYS A 382 -28.23 0.03 -16.62
N LYS A 383 -29.27 0.16 -17.45
CA LYS A 383 -30.23 1.28 -17.41
C LYS A 383 -31.06 1.15 -16.13
N TYR A 384 -31.03 2.16 -15.27
CA TYR A 384 -31.95 2.32 -14.13
C TYR A 384 -32.98 3.38 -14.44
#